data_AF-A0A2N1DBT4-F1
#
_entry.id   AF-A0A2N1DBT4-F1
#
_cell.length_a   1.000
_cell.length_b   1.000
_cell.length_c   1.000
_cell.angle_alpha   90.00
_cell.angle_beta   90.00
_cell.angle_gamma   90.00
#
_symmetry.space_group_name_H-M   'P 1'
#
loop_
_entity.id
_entity.type
_entity.pdbx_description
1 polymer ?
#
loop_
_entity_poly.entity_id
_entity_poly.type
_entity_poly.pdbx_seq_one_letter_code
_entity_poly.pdbx_strand_id
1 'polypeptide(L)'
;MLDAKHVFTETTLDTAYSWLCKQRRNFPANADIWHLRFHWHTIRGEMLQTLNKQDYTFMPLSVITKADGETLHLWSSQDALVLKMLAMALPAAFALSPLCTHIKGNGGLKATVSALHSALPDYR
;
A
#
# COMPACT_ATOMS: atom_id res chain seq x y z
N MET A 1 5.28 10.57 16.99
CA MET A 1 3.92 10.20 16.54
C MET A 1 3.78 10.68 15.10
N LEU A 2 3.25 9.85 14.18
CA LEU A 2 3.04 10.27 12.79
C LEU A 2 2.00 11.40 12.76
N ASP A 3 2.40 12.59 12.30
CA ASP A 3 1.47 13.71 12.14
C ASP A 3 0.72 13.55 10.81
N ALA A 4 -0.61 13.50 10.90
CA ALA A 4 -1.51 13.36 9.76
C ALA A 4 -1.22 14.37 8.65
N LYS A 5 -0.85 15.62 9.00
CA LYS A 5 -0.55 16.67 8.03
C LYS A 5 0.69 16.39 7.18
N HIS A 6 1.64 15.65 7.74
CA HIS A 6 2.87 15.27 7.06
C HIS A 6 2.70 13.99 6.22
N VAL A 7 1.75 13.12 6.61
CA VAL A 7 1.42 11.89 5.87
C VAL A 7 0.51 12.20 4.69
N PHE A 8 -0.59 12.91 4.95
CA PHE A 8 -1.67 13.16 4.00
C PHE A 8 -1.48 14.48 3.27
N THR A 9 -0.49 14.49 2.38
CA THR A 9 -0.23 15.60 1.46
C THR A 9 -0.73 15.28 0.05
N GLU A 10 -0.93 16.32 -0.75
CA GLU A 10 -1.23 16.22 -2.18
C GLU A 10 -0.21 15.34 -2.92
N THR A 11 1.09 15.57 -2.66
CA THR A 11 2.17 14.83 -3.30
C THR A 11 2.16 13.34 -2.94
N THR A 12 1.92 13.01 -1.66
CA THR A 12 1.81 11.61 -1.22
C THR A 12 0.59 10.94 -1.86
N LEU A 13 -0.54 11.66 -1.97
CA LEU A 13 -1.78 11.15 -2.54
C LEU A 13 -1.63 10.89 -4.05
N ASP A 14 -1.02 11.81 -4.79
CA ASP A 14 -0.78 11.64 -6.23
C ASP A 14 0.23 10.52 -6.54
N THR A 15 1.21 10.35 -5.67
CA THR A 15 2.16 9.22 -5.74
C THR A 15 1.45 7.90 -5.48
N ALA A 16 0.60 7.84 -4.44
CA ALA A 16 -0.21 6.66 -4.13
C ALA A 16 -1.19 6.33 -5.27
N TYR A 17 -1.81 7.35 -5.87
CA TYR A 17 -2.71 7.21 -7.02
C TYR A 17 -1.99 6.65 -8.25
N SER A 18 -0.81 7.18 -8.55
CA SER A 18 0.02 6.68 -9.65
C SER A 18 0.43 5.22 -9.44
N TRP A 19 0.75 4.83 -8.20
CA TRP A 19 1.01 3.44 -7.84
C TRP A 19 -0.23 2.57 -8.03
N LEU A 20 -1.40 3.01 -7.54
CA LEU A 20 -2.65 2.26 -7.63
C LEU A 20 -3.07 2.01 -9.07
N CYS A 21 -2.96 3.03 -9.93
CA CYS A 21 -3.27 2.91 -11.36
C CYS A 21 -2.39 1.87 -12.07
N LYS A 22 -1.14 1.72 -11.63
CA LYS A 22 -0.24 0.67 -12.13
C LYS A 22 -0.66 -0.70 -11.59
N GLN A 23 -0.93 -0.79 -10.29
CA GLN A 23 -1.27 -2.04 -9.61
C GLN A 23 -2.59 -2.65 -10.10
N ARG A 24 -3.59 -1.81 -10.40
CA ARG A 24 -4.94 -2.23 -10.80
C ARG A 24 -5.22 -2.03 -12.29
N ARG A 25 -4.20 -1.90 -13.14
CA ARG A 25 -4.37 -1.63 -14.59
C ARG A 25 -5.21 -2.68 -15.31
N ASN A 26 -5.07 -3.95 -14.90
CA ASN A 26 -5.71 -5.09 -15.57
C ASN A 26 -6.97 -5.56 -14.84
N PHE A 27 -7.55 -4.73 -13.97
CA PHE A 27 -8.78 -5.09 -13.27
C PHE A 27 -9.98 -5.11 -14.24
N PRO A 28 -11.01 -5.93 -13.99
CA PRO A 28 -12.17 -6.03 -14.87
C PRO A 28 -12.94 -4.71 -14.89
N ALA A 29 -13.73 -4.47 -15.96
CA ALA A 29 -14.42 -3.19 -16.18
C ALA A 29 -15.39 -2.79 -15.05
N ASN A 30 -15.92 -3.76 -14.31
CA ASN A 30 -16.81 -3.55 -13.16
C ASN A 30 -16.08 -3.26 -11.85
N ALA A 31 -14.74 -3.22 -11.83
CA ALA A 31 -13.97 -2.89 -10.64
C ALA A 31 -14.07 -1.41 -10.27
N ASP A 32 -14.08 -1.14 -8.97
CA ASP A 32 -14.22 0.20 -8.40
C ASP A 32 -13.10 1.19 -8.79
N ILE A 33 -11.93 0.68 -9.21
CA ILE A 33 -10.80 1.49 -9.68
C ILE A 33 -11.19 2.37 -10.86
N TRP A 34 -12.08 1.92 -11.75
CA TRP A 34 -12.47 2.68 -12.93
C TRP A 34 -13.32 3.89 -12.56
N HIS A 35 -14.26 3.71 -11.61
CA HIS A 35 -15.02 4.80 -11.03
C HIS A 35 -14.10 5.82 -10.34
N LEU A 36 -13.15 5.34 -9.53
CA LEU A 36 -12.16 6.20 -8.87
C LEU A 36 -11.36 7.02 -9.89
N ARG A 37 -10.85 6.40 -10.95
CA ARG A 37 -10.05 7.07 -11.98
C ARG A 37 -10.85 8.11 -12.75
N PHE A 38 -12.11 7.80 -13.07
CA PHE A 38 -12.98 8.71 -13.80
C PHE A 38 -13.33 9.94 -12.94
N HIS A 39 -13.66 9.74 -11.67
CA HIS A 39 -14.03 10.81 -10.73
C HIS A 39 -12.85 11.36 -9.91
N TRP A 40 -11.61 11.09 -10.32
CA TRP A 40 -10.43 11.39 -9.51
C TRP A 40 -10.33 12.86 -9.12
N HIS A 41 -10.66 13.77 -10.03
CA HIS A 41 -10.59 15.22 -9.78
C HIS A 41 -11.46 15.66 -8.59
N THR A 42 -12.64 15.07 -8.41
CA THR A 42 -13.54 15.34 -7.29
C THR A 42 -13.10 14.59 -6.03
N ILE A 43 -12.89 13.26 -6.17
CA ILE A 43 -12.56 12.38 -5.03
C ILE A 43 -11.26 12.80 -4.35
N ARG A 44 -10.24 13.25 -5.11
CA ARG A 44 -8.94 13.66 -4.58
C ARG A 44 -9.08 14.74 -3.49
N GLY A 45 -9.88 15.77 -3.75
CA GLY A 45 -10.08 16.88 -2.81
C GLY A 45 -10.80 16.44 -1.54
N GLU A 46 -11.90 15.70 -1.70
CA GLU A 46 -12.71 15.18 -0.59
C GLU A 46 -11.91 14.21 0.30
N MET A 47 -11.13 13.31 -0.32
CA MET A 47 -10.26 12.39 0.42
C MET A 47 -9.22 13.16 1.22
N LEU A 48 -8.54 14.13 0.63
CA LEU A 48 -7.50 14.87 1.34
C LEU A 48 -8.07 15.65 2.54
N GLN A 49 -9.26 16.23 2.39
CA GLN A 49 -9.96 16.93 3.48
C GLN A 49 -10.36 15.98 4.60
N THR A 50 -11.02 14.87 4.28
CA THR A 50 -11.47 13.88 5.29
C THR A 50 -10.29 13.24 6.04
N LEU A 51 -9.20 12.93 5.34
CA LEU A 51 -7.98 12.38 5.94
C LEU A 51 -7.31 13.37 6.90
N ASN A 52 -7.19 14.64 6.52
CA ASN A 52 -6.58 15.66 7.38
C ASN A 52 -7.46 16.03 8.58
N LYS A 53 -8.78 15.89 8.47
CA LYS A 53 -9.72 16.00 9.59
C LYS A 53 -9.76 14.76 10.50
N GLN A 54 -9.15 13.65 10.06
CA GLN A 54 -9.21 12.35 10.73
C GLN A 54 -10.63 11.73 10.77
N ASP A 55 -11.47 12.10 9.80
CA ASP A 55 -12.86 11.64 9.66
C ASP A 55 -13.00 10.51 8.62
N TYR A 56 -11.91 10.10 7.97
CA TYR A 56 -11.93 9.03 6.98
C TYR A 56 -12.20 7.67 7.64
N THR A 57 -13.23 6.96 7.18
CA THR A 57 -13.58 5.61 7.65
C THR A 57 -13.36 4.58 6.54
N PHE A 58 -12.64 3.51 6.87
CA PHE A 58 -12.40 2.40 5.95
C PHE A 58 -13.70 1.67 5.62
N MET A 59 -13.87 1.28 4.35
CA MET A 59 -14.99 0.44 3.93
C MET A 59 -14.76 -1.03 4.32
N PRO A 60 -15.84 -1.83 4.46
CA PRO A 60 -15.71 -3.27 4.61
C PRO A 60 -14.88 -3.90 3.49
N LEU A 61 -14.03 -4.85 3.87
CA LEU A 61 -13.15 -5.55 2.94
C LEU A 61 -13.95 -6.45 2.01
N SER A 62 -13.75 -6.31 0.70
CA SER A 62 -14.43 -7.15 -0.28
C SER A 62 -13.79 -8.53 -0.34
N VAL A 63 -14.61 -9.57 -0.48
CA VAL A 63 -14.15 -10.95 -0.69
C VAL A 63 -14.43 -11.35 -2.13
N ILE A 64 -13.40 -11.77 -2.86
CA ILE A 64 -13.50 -12.19 -4.25
C ILE A 64 -13.05 -13.64 -4.35
N THR A 65 -13.93 -14.52 -4.80
CA THR A 65 -13.60 -15.91 -5.10
C THR A 65 -13.20 -16.01 -6.57
N LYS A 66 -11.98 -16.49 -6.83
CA LYS A 66 -11.49 -16.77 -8.17
C LYS A 66 -12.11 -18.04 -8.73
N ALA A 67 -11.94 -18.25 -10.05
CA ALA A 67 -12.42 -19.45 -10.73
C ALA A 67 -11.77 -20.75 -10.23
N ASP A 68 -10.55 -20.69 -9.67
CA ASP A 68 -9.84 -21.81 -9.07
C ASP A 68 -10.26 -22.10 -7.60
N GLY A 69 -11.22 -21.33 -7.06
CA GLY A 69 -11.68 -21.44 -5.68
C GLY A 69 -10.84 -20.65 -4.67
N GLU A 70 -9.74 -20.02 -5.08
CA GLU A 70 -8.95 -19.16 -4.20
C GLU A 70 -9.76 -17.93 -3.80
N THR A 71 -9.73 -17.61 -2.51
CA THR A 71 -10.41 -16.44 -1.96
C THR A 71 -9.41 -15.31 -1.76
N LEU A 72 -9.70 -14.15 -2.35
CA LEU A 72 -8.93 -12.92 -2.19
C LEU A 72 -9.71 -11.91 -1.37
N HIS A 73 -9.02 -11.31 -0.40
CA HIS A 73 -9.53 -10.15 0.33
C HIS A 73 -8.99 -8.87 -0.31
N LEU A 74 -9.89 -8.02 -0.79
CA LEU A 74 -9.56 -6.85 -1.57
C LEU A 74 -10.10 -5.57 -0.92
N TRP A 75 -9.19 -4.66 -0.59
CA TRP A 75 -9.54 -3.30 -0.18
C TRP A 75 -10.16 -2.52 -1.33
N SER A 76 -11.07 -1.61 -1.02
CA SER A 76 -11.51 -0.63 -2.01
C SER A 76 -10.32 0.16 -2.57
N SER A 77 -10.49 0.74 -3.75
CA SER A 77 -9.51 1.57 -4.42
C SER A 77 -9.14 2.78 -3.56
N GLN A 78 -10.12 3.42 -2.89
CA GLN A 78 -9.85 4.53 -1.98
C GLN A 78 -9.05 4.09 -0.76
N ASP A 79 -9.47 3.01 -0.10
CA ASP A 79 -8.77 2.48 1.08
C ASP A 79 -7.33 2.07 0.76
N ALA A 80 -7.12 1.47 -0.42
CA ALA A 80 -5.79 1.12 -0.90
C ALA A 80 -4.89 2.35 -1.09
N LEU A 81 -5.44 3.52 -1.44
CA LEU A 81 -4.67 4.78 -1.46
C LEU A 81 -4.24 5.16 -0.04
N VAL A 82 -5.18 5.17 0.90
CA VAL A 82 -4.89 5.57 2.29
C VAL A 82 -3.83 4.66 2.91
N LEU A 83 -3.99 3.34 2.75
CA LEU A 83 -2.99 2.36 3.19
C LEU A 83 -1.64 2.59 2.52
N LYS A 84 -1.63 2.93 1.24
CA LYS A 84 -0.38 3.23 0.52
C LYS A 84 0.30 4.48 1.04
N MET A 85 -0.44 5.56 1.29
CA MET A 85 0.10 6.80 1.84
C MET A 85 0.72 6.57 3.23
N LEU A 86 0.01 5.84 4.09
CA LEU A 86 0.52 5.43 5.39
C LEU A 86 1.82 4.63 5.24
N ALA A 87 1.81 3.57 4.42
CA ALA A 87 2.97 2.72 4.18
C ALA A 87 4.20 3.48 3.64
N MET A 88 4.00 4.59 2.92
CA MET A 88 5.09 5.45 2.46
C MET A 88 5.70 6.32 3.57
N ALA A 89 4.91 6.67 4.59
CA ALA A 89 5.38 7.45 5.74
C ALA A 89 6.05 6.59 6.81
N LEU A 90 5.67 5.32 6.94
CA LEU A 90 6.19 4.42 7.98
C LEU A 90 7.73 4.27 8.01
N PRO A 91 8.45 4.16 6.87
CA PRO A 91 9.91 3.98 6.90
C PRO A 91 10.66 5.15 7.54
N ALA A 92 10.15 6.37 7.44
CA ALA A 92 10.76 7.54 8.11
C ALA A 92 10.42 7.60 9.60
N ALA A 93 9.28 7.04 10.00
CA ALA A 93 8.81 7.03 11.38
C ALA A 93 9.37 5.86 12.21
N PHE A 94 9.79 4.78 11.57
CA PHE A 94 10.33 3.60 12.23
C PHE A 94 11.79 3.38 11.85
N ALA A 95 12.63 3.11 12.85
CA ALA A 95 13.98 2.58 12.64
C ALA A 95 13.91 1.11 12.21
N LEU A 96 13.50 0.86 10.96
CA LEU A 96 13.40 -0.48 10.41
C LEU A 96 14.80 -1.11 10.31
N SER A 97 14.93 -2.32 10.84
CA SER A 97 16.20 -3.05 10.80
C SER A 97 16.62 -3.34 9.35
N PRO A 98 17.91 -3.20 9.00
CA PRO A 98 18.42 -3.63 7.69
C PRO A 98 18.26 -5.13 7.46
N LEU A 99 18.05 -5.92 8.52
CA LEU A 99 17.79 -7.35 8.44
C LEU A 99 16.36 -7.67 7.95
N CYS A 100 15.46 -6.69 7.94
CA CYS A 100 14.14 -6.84 7.32
C CYS A 100 14.28 -6.75 5.80
N THR A 101 14.78 -7.82 5.17
CA THR A 101 15.15 -7.85 3.74
C THR A 101 13.96 -7.70 2.79
N HIS A 102 12.73 -7.94 3.25
CA HIS A 102 11.50 -7.70 2.48
C HIS A 102 11.25 -6.20 2.21
N ILE A 103 11.87 -5.30 2.98
CA ILE A 103 11.81 -3.86 2.76
C ILE A 103 12.66 -3.51 1.54
N LYS A 104 12.10 -2.68 0.66
CA LYS A 104 12.81 -2.21 -0.54
C LYS A 104 14.13 -1.54 -0.14
N GLY A 105 15.23 -2.00 -0.72
CA GLY A 105 16.58 -1.51 -0.41
C GLY A 105 17.39 -2.43 0.50
N ASN A 106 16.75 -3.37 1.21
CA ASN A 106 17.42 -4.29 2.14
C ASN A 106 17.83 -5.63 1.50
N GLY A 107 17.97 -5.68 0.17
CA GLY A 107 18.51 -6.83 -0.56
C GLY A 107 17.52 -7.98 -0.89
N GLY A 108 16.30 -7.96 -0.37
CA GLY A 108 15.26 -8.91 -0.75
C GLY A 108 15.52 -10.36 -0.32
N LEU A 109 14.74 -11.29 -0.89
CA LEU A 109 14.84 -12.73 -0.60
C LEU A 109 16.27 -13.26 -0.79
N LYS A 110 16.97 -12.81 -1.82
CA LYS A 110 18.34 -13.25 -2.13
C LYS A 110 19.31 -12.92 -0.99
N ALA A 111 19.24 -11.72 -0.41
CA ALA A 111 20.10 -11.34 0.69
C ALA A 111 19.88 -12.24 1.91
N THR A 112 18.63 -12.58 2.24
CA THR A 112 18.32 -13.52 3.33
C THR A 112 18.88 -14.91 3.06
N VAL A 113 18.64 -15.46 1.88
CA VAL A 113 19.14 -16.81 1.53
C VAL A 113 20.66 -16.86 1.56
N SER A 114 21.32 -15.82 1.03
CA SER A 114 22.79 -15.74 1.05
C SER A 114 23.34 -15.65 2.48
N ALA A 115 22.75 -14.82 3.34
CA ALA A 115 23.17 -14.67 4.73
C ALA A 115 22.99 -15.97 5.52
N LEU A 116 21.84 -16.66 5.34
CA LEU A 116 21.59 -17.97 5.94
C LEU A 116 22.60 -19.02 5.45
N HIS A 117 22.88 -19.06 4.14
CA HIS A 117 23.87 -19.97 3.57
C HIS A 117 25.27 -19.73 4.13
N SER A 118 25.67 -18.48 4.34
CA SER A 118 26.97 -18.14 4.93
C SER A 118 27.09 -18.51 6.40
N ALA A 119 25.99 -18.48 7.17
CA ALA A 119 25.98 -18.79 8.61
C ALA A 119 25.82 -20.29 8.93
N LEU A 120 25.45 -21.11 7.94
CA LEU A 120 25.26 -22.56 8.09
C LEU A 120 26.45 -23.33 8.71
N PRO A 121 27.73 -23.02 8.40
CA PRO A 121 28.87 -23.69 9.02
C PRO A 121 28.97 -23.51 10.54
N ASP A 122 28.50 -22.37 11.06
CA ASP A 122 28.58 -22.01 12.49
C ASP A 122 27.49 -22.70 13.33
N TYR A 123 26.54 -23.39 12.67
CA TYR A 123 25.42 -24.08 13.30
C TYR A 123 25.69 -25.57 13.55
N ARG A 124 26.96 -26.01 13.44
CA ARG A 124 27.40 -27.39 13.65
C ARG A 124 27.67 -27.73 15.11
#